data_AF-A0A8D9AXP2-F1
#
_entry.id   AF-A0A8D9AXP2-F1
#
_cell.length_a   1.000
_cell.length_b   1.000
_cell.length_c   1.000
_cell.angle_alpha   90.00
_cell.angle_beta   90.00
_cell.angle_gamma   90.00
#
_symmetry.space_group_name_H-M   'P 1'
#
loop_
_entity.id
_entity.type
_entity.pdbx_description
1 polymer ?
#
loop_
_entity_poly.entity_id
_entity_poly.type
_entity_poly.pdbx_seq_one_letter_code
_entity_poly.pdbx_strand_id
1 'polypeptide(L)'
;MYFSSLYLLLIAPNKAHELFIANIIKSLLIPIFHISSETETCICRYCFIQCEWNTEALLSHGKRCPGVSRTDKTHNYVCVFCEYHSYYSGHVRGHLRSHIGDKPFKC
;
A
#
# COMPACT_ATOMS: atom_id res chain seq x y z
N MET A 1 0.37 53.74 11.76
CA MET A 1 -0.19 53.30 10.46
C MET A 1 1.02 52.93 9.59
N TYR A 2 1.39 51.71 9.24
CA TYR A 2 0.86 50.33 9.31
C TYR A 2 2.05 49.36 9.53
N PHE A 3 1.75 48.15 10.02
CA PHE A 3 2.69 47.10 10.40
C PHE A 3 3.49 46.44 9.24
N SER A 4 4.64 45.87 9.62
CA SER A 4 5.20 44.56 9.21
C SER A 4 5.67 44.29 7.77
N SER A 5 6.98 44.03 7.62
CA SER A 5 7.49 42.95 6.73
C SER A 5 8.92 42.48 7.06
N LEU A 6 9.26 42.40 8.35
CA LEU A 6 10.53 41.82 8.83
C LEU A 6 10.61 40.28 8.65
N TYR A 7 9.88 39.69 7.68
CA TYR A 7 9.65 38.23 7.65
C TYR A 7 10.08 37.54 6.35
N LEU A 8 10.82 38.22 5.46
CA LEU A 8 11.09 37.67 4.13
C LEU A 8 12.45 36.98 3.93
N LEU A 9 13.38 36.98 4.87
CA LEU A 9 14.74 36.44 4.61
C LEU A 9 15.39 35.74 5.82
N LEU A 10 14.68 34.80 6.47
CA LEU A 10 15.36 33.74 7.23
C LEU A 10 15.93 32.72 6.23
N ILE A 11 17.25 32.77 6.17
CA ILE A 11 18.21 32.08 5.31
C ILE A 11 18.01 30.56 5.34
N ALA A 12 18.09 29.98 4.15
CA ALA A 12 17.65 28.65 3.75
C ALA A 12 18.32 27.47 4.50
N PRO A 13 17.54 26.51 5.04
CA PRO A 13 18.03 25.15 5.22
C PRO A 13 18.15 24.50 3.84
N ASN A 14 19.37 24.11 3.50
CA ASN A 14 19.72 23.49 2.23
C ASN A 14 18.88 22.21 2.08
N LYS A 15 17.96 22.19 1.09
CA LYS A 15 16.94 21.13 0.92
C LYS A 15 17.54 19.72 0.84
N ALA A 16 18.81 19.61 0.46
CA ALA A 16 19.59 18.37 0.47
C ALA A 16 19.84 17.78 1.87
N HIS A 17 20.01 18.61 2.91
CA HIS A 17 20.25 18.15 4.28
C HIS A 17 18.97 17.62 4.94
N GLU A 18 17.83 18.26 4.67
CA GLU A 18 16.51 17.74 5.08
C GLU A 18 16.18 16.41 4.38
N LEU A 19 16.50 16.29 3.08
CA LEU A 19 16.29 15.05 2.32
C LEU A 19 17.21 13.91 2.80
N PHE A 20 18.43 14.21 3.23
CA PHE A 20 19.37 13.21 3.78
C PHE A 20 18.90 12.69 5.15
N ILE A 21 18.48 13.58 6.04
CA ILE A 21 17.93 13.19 7.35
C ILE A 21 16.59 12.44 7.17
N ALA A 22 15.73 12.85 6.23
CA ALA A 22 14.50 12.13 5.91
C ALA A 22 14.76 10.71 5.35
N ASN A 23 15.81 10.50 4.55
CA ASN A 23 16.16 9.17 4.04
C ASN A 23 16.74 8.24 5.10
N ILE A 24 17.54 8.75 6.05
CA ILE A 24 18.04 7.94 7.17
C ILE A 24 16.89 7.53 8.09
N ILE A 25 15.96 8.44 8.39
CA ILE A 25 14.76 8.15 9.19
C ILE A 25 13.84 7.13 8.49
N LYS A 26 13.70 7.20 7.15
CA LYS A 26 12.99 6.18 6.35
C LYS A 26 13.67 4.80 6.44
N SER A 27 14.99 4.72 6.46
CA SER A 27 15.67 3.41 6.52
C SER A 27 15.57 2.69 7.89
N LEU A 28 15.30 3.42 8.97
CA LEU A 28 15.33 2.88 10.34
C LEU A 28 13.93 2.67 10.97
N LEU A 29 12.88 3.32 10.46
CA LEU A 29 11.52 3.24 11.04
C LEU A 29 10.47 2.57 10.15
N ILE A 30 10.81 2.10 8.94
CA ILE A 30 9.88 1.37 8.06
C ILE A 30 9.97 -0.14 8.30
N PRO A 31 9.56 -0.64 9.48
CA PRO A 31 8.81 -1.91 9.48
C PRO A 31 7.31 -1.67 9.67
N ILE A 32 6.87 -0.46 10.02
CA ILE A 32 5.49 -0.23 10.43
C ILE A 32 5.04 1.20 10.06
N PHE A 33 4.01 1.32 9.21
CA PHE A 33 3.26 2.55 8.83
C PHE A 33 3.89 3.58 7.85
N HIS A 34 3.40 3.51 6.61
CA HIS A 34 2.81 4.60 5.80
C HIS A 34 3.21 6.06 6.10
N ILE A 35 3.88 6.72 5.13
CA ILE A 35 3.45 7.96 4.41
C ILE A 35 4.67 8.67 3.78
N SER A 36 4.78 8.68 2.44
CA SER A 36 4.84 9.88 1.56
C SER A 36 5.23 9.52 0.11
N SER A 37 4.27 9.75 -0.80
CA SER A 37 4.29 9.85 -2.27
C SER A 37 4.73 8.65 -3.14
N GLU A 38 3.73 8.11 -3.86
CA GLU A 38 3.77 7.45 -5.19
C GLU A 38 3.88 5.91 -5.34
N THR A 39 3.72 5.10 -4.29
CA THR A 39 3.44 3.67 -4.52
C THR A 39 2.34 3.18 -3.60
N GLU A 40 1.08 3.30 -4.05
CA GLU A 40 -0.07 2.59 -3.46
C GLU A 40 0.19 1.08 -3.61
N THR A 41 0.92 0.50 -2.68
CA THR A 41 1.37 -0.90 -2.76
C THR A 41 1.26 -1.56 -1.39
N CYS A 42 1.03 -2.88 -1.37
CA CYS A 42 1.00 -3.68 -0.14
C CYS A 42 1.96 -4.85 -0.22
N ILE A 43 2.25 -5.47 0.93
CA ILE A 43 3.04 -6.70 1.02
C ILE A 43 2.09 -7.88 1.20
N CYS A 44 2.22 -8.91 0.34
CA CYS A 44 1.42 -10.13 0.46
C CYS A 44 1.82 -10.94 1.70
N ARG A 45 0.83 -11.37 2.51
CA ARG A 45 1.04 -12.17 3.72
C ARG A 45 1.79 -13.50 3.49
N TYR A 46 1.65 -14.09 2.31
CA TYR A 46 2.15 -15.45 2.06
C TYR A 46 3.53 -15.49 1.40
N CYS A 47 3.83 -14.52 0.53
CA CYS A 47 5.09 -14.52 -0.22
C CYS A 47 5.96 -13.30 0.03
N PHE A 48 5.47 -12.32 0.82
CA PHE A 48 6.17 -11.08 1.16
C PHE A 48 6.57 -10.22 -0.04
N ILE A 49 6.00 -10.48 -1.22
CA ILE A 49 6.19 -9.69 -2.43
C ILE A 49 5.28 -8.45 -2.38
N GLN A 50 5.80 -7.33 -2.91
CA GLN A 50 5.06 -6.09 -3.10
C GLN A 50 4.03 -6.22 -4.23
N CYS A 51 2.81 -5.79 -3.96
CA CYS A 51 1.68 -5.82 -4.87
C CYS A 51 1.12 -4.41 -5.05
N GLU A 52 0.52 -4.14 -6.21
CA GLU A 52 -0.24 -2.91 -6.43
C GLU A 52 -1.53 -2.89 -5.58
N TRP A 53 -1.86 -1.73 -5.00
CA TRP A 53 -3.07 -1.48 -4.22
C TRP A 53 -4.28 -1.28 -5.13
N ASN A 54 -4.57 -2.31 -5.92
CA ASN A 54 -5.68 -2.33 -6.85
C ASN A 54 -6.39 -3.68 -6.74
N THR A 55 -7.72 -3.67 -6.69
CA THR A 55 -8.52 -4.89 -6.52
C THR A 55 -8.14 -5.99 -7.52
N GLU A 56 -7.93 -5.66 -8.79
CA GLU A 56 -7.62 -6.65 -9.83
C GLU A 56 -6.18 -7.15 -9.74
N ALA A 57 -5.22 -6.26 -9.43
CA ALA A 57 -3.83 -6.66 -9.19
C ALA A 57 -3.73 -7.63 -8.01
N LEU A 58 -4.39 -7.30 -6.89
CA LEU A 58 -4.44 -8.12 -5.68
C LEU A 58 -5.11 -9.48 -5.94
N LEU A 59 -6.22 -9.50 -6.68
CA LEU A 59 -6.91 -10.72 -7.07
C LEU A 59 -6.03 -11.61 -7.96
N SER A 60 -5.37 -11.02 -8.95
CA SER A 60 -4.49 -11.73 -9.88
C SER A 60 -3.25 -12.29 -9.17
N HIS A 61 -2.74 -11.56 -8.18
CA HIS A 61 -1.67 -12.01 -7.31
C HIS A 61 -2.15 -13.17 -6.46
N GLY A 62 -3.27 -13.05 -5.74
CA GLY A 62 -3.81 -14.13 -4.91
C GLY A 62 -3.98 -15.44 -5.69
N LYS A 63 -4.52 -15.35 -6.91
CA LYS A 63 -4.67 -16.53 -7.80
C LYS A 63 -3.34 -17.23 -8.11
N ARG A 64 -2.24 -16.49 -8.23
CA ARG A 64 -0.92 -16.99 -8.66
C ARG A 64 0.17 -16.86 -7.60
N CYS A 65 -0.20 -16.57 -6.36
CA CYS A 65 0.73 -16.34 -5.26
C CYS A 65 1.61 -17.59 -5.06
N PRO A 66 2.96 -17.45 -5.11
CA PRO A 66 3.87 -18.57 -4.93
C PRO A 66 3.96 -19.04 -3.47
N GLY A 67 3.58 -18.20 -2.51
CA GLY A 67 3.59 -18.53 -1.08
C GLY A 67 2.38 -19.35 -0.60
N VAL A 68 1.41 -19.61 -1.49
CA VAL A 68 0.18 -20.33 -1.15
C VAL A 68 0.20 -21.72 -1.77
N SER A 69 0.13 -22.75 -0.92
CA SER A 69 -0.04 -24.13 -1.35
C SER A 69 -1.49 -24.38 -1.82
N ARG A 70 -1.66 -24.80 -3.08
CA ARG A 70 -2.96 -25.08 -3.69
C ARG A 70 -3.14 -26.59 -3.86
N THR A 71 -3.48 -27.27 -2.78
CA THR A 71 -3.78 -28.72 -2.80
C THR A 71 -5.27 -28.98 -3.06
N ASP A 72 -6.15 -28.03 -2.73
CA ASP A 72 -7.60 -28.11 -2.92
C ASP A 72 -8.10 -27.06 -3.92
N LYS A 73 -9.07 -27.45 -4.75
CA LYS A 73 -9.75 -26.57 -5.72
C LYS A 73 -10.40 -25.37 -5.02
N THR A 74 -10.84 -25.51 -3.77
CA THR A 74 -11.44 -24.41 -2.99
C THR A 74 -10.49 -23.22 -2.78
N HIS A 75 -9.17 -23.43 -2.82
CA HIS A 75 -8.13 -22.43 -2.55
C HIS A 75 -7.62 -21.70 -3.81
N ASN A 76 -8.42 -21.67 -4.89
CA ASN A 76 -7.99 -21.10 -6.17
C ASN A 76 -7.78 -19.58 -6.12
N TYR A 77 -8.62 -18.83 -5.38
CA TYR A 77 -8.46 -17.40 -5.17
C TYR A 77 -8.32 -17.13 -3.68
N VAL A 78 -7.21 -16.52 -3.28
CA VAL A 78 -6.89 -16.23 -1.89
C VAL A 78 -6.72 -14.73 -1.69
N CYS A 79 -7.15 -14.23 -0.53
CA CYS A 79 -6.91 -12.85 -0.13
C CYS A 79 -5.46 -12.68 0.28
N VAL A 80 -4.78 -11.62 -0.17
CA VAL A 80 -3.38 -11.37 0.18
C VAL A 80 -3.17 -10.81 1.59
N PHE A 81 -4.26 -10.40 2.26
CA PHE A 81 -4.25 -9.75 3.57
C PHE A 81 -4.68 -10.68 4.71
N CYS A 82 -5.53 -11.67 4.45
CA CYS A 82 -6.06 -12.59 5.45
C CYS A 82 -6.24 -14.01 4.89
N GLU A 83 -6.78 -14.91 5.70
CA GLU A 83 -6.95 -16.34 5.37
C GLU A 83 -8.18 -16.63 4.49
N TYR A 84 -8.97 -15.59 4.15
CA TYR A 84 -10.13 -15.73 3.28
C TYR A 84 -9.72 -16.23 1.89
N HIS A 85 -10.43 -17.23 1.41
CA HIS A 85 -10.28 -17.77 0.07
C HIS A 85 -11.62 -18.21 -0.49
N SER A 86 -11.69 -18.33 -1.80
CA SER A 86 -12.86 -18.86 -2.49
C SER A 86 -12.46 -19.50 -3.81
N TYR A 87 -13.31 -20.40 -4.29
CA TYR A 87 -13.25 -20.88 -5.67
C TYR A 87 -13.58 -19.78 -6.68
N TYR A 88 -14.42 -18.81 -6.27
CA TYR A 88 -14.94 -17.78 -7.16
C TYR A 88 -14.17 -16.47 -7.04
N SER A 89 -13.66 -15.98 -8.17
CA SER A 89 -12.95 -14.70 -8.25
C SER A 89 -13.82 -13.52 -7.81
N GLY A 90 -15.12 -13.54 -8.12
CA GLY A 90 -16.06 -12.48 -7.74
C GLY A 90 -16.20 -12.30 -6.22
N HIS A 91 -16.18 -13.40 -5.46
CA HIS A 91 -16.26 -13.35 -4.00
C HIS A 91 -14.99 -12.73 -3.40
N VAL A 92 -13.82 -13.17 -3.85
CA VAL A 92 -12.54 -12.59 -3.39
C VAL A 92 -12.41 -11.14 -3.86
N ARG A 93 -12.87 -10.79 -5.06
CA ARG A 93 -12.89 -9.41 -5.55
C ARG A 93 -13.70 -8.50 -4.63
N GLY A 94 -14.94 -8.89 -4.31
CA GLY A 94 -15.79 -8.12 -3.37
C GLY A 94 -15.16 -8.01 -1.98
N HIS A 95 -14.59 -9.11 -1.49
CA HIS A 95 -13.87 -9.13 -0.22
C HIS A 95 -12.65 -8.19 -0.21
N LEU A 96 -11.84 -8.17 -1.28
CA LEU A 96 -10.67 -7.27 -1.41
C LEU A 96 -11.07 -5.80 -1.41
N ARG A 97 -12.20 -5.44 -2.02
CA ARG A 97 -12.73 -4.06 -1.99
C ARG A 97 -12.99 -3.58 -0.57
N SER A 98 -13.42 -4.46 0.33
CA SER A 98 -13.61 -4.11 1.74
C SER A 98 -12.29 -3.82 2.46
N HIS A 99 -11.19 -4.47 2.08
CA HIS A 99 -9.86 -4.16 2.63
C HIS A 99 -9.35 -2.79 2.18
N ILE A 100 -9.44 -2.52 0.88
CA ILE A 100 -8.80 -1.34 0.29
C ILE A 100 -9.73 -0.14 0.15
N GLY A 101 -11.02 -0.30 0.47
CA GLY A 101 -12.02 0.75 0.35
C GLY A 101 -12.42 1.11 -1.08
N ASP A 102 -12.16 0.22 -2.05
CA ASP A 102 -12.45 0.46 -3.47
C ASP A 102 -13.97 0.55 -3.72
N LYS A 103 -14.40 1.72 -4.21
CA LYS A 103 -15.81 2.08 -4.49
C LYS A 103 -15.94 2.49 -5.96
N PRO A 104 -16.07 1.52 -6.88
CA PRO A 104 -16.10 1.80 -8.32
C PRO A 104 -17.44 2.41 -8.78
N PHE A 105 -18.51 2.25 -7.99
CA PHE A 105 -19.83 2.79 -8.29
C PHE A 105 -20.11 4.01 -7.42
N LYS A 106 -20.46 5.13 -8.06
CA LYS A 106 -20.99 6.32 -7.38
C LYS A 106 -22.47 6.11 -7.09
N CYS A 107 -22.92 6.55 -5.92
CA CYS A 107 -24.32 6.54 -5.52
C CYS A 107 -25.07 7.67 -6.23
#